data_AF-A0A449H230-F1
#
_entry.id   AF-A0A449H230-F1
#
_cell.length_a   1.000
_cell.length_b   1.000
_cell.length_c   1.000
_cell.angle_alpha   90.00
_cell.angle_beta   90.00
_cell.angle_gamma   90.00
#
_symmetry.space_group_name_H-M   'P 1'
#
loop_
_entity.id
_entity.type
_entity.pdbx_description
1 polymer ?
#
loop_
_entity_poly.entity_id
_entity_poly.type
_entity_poly.pdbx_seq_one_letter_code
_entity_poly.pdbx_strand_id
1 'polypeptide(L)'
;MFESLSDRLTGALKDLRGKGRLSPADIDATCREIRLALLEADVALPVVRGFIARIKERAKGAEVSVALNPAQQVVKIVNEELVGILGGETRRLNLAKTPPTVIMLAGLQGAGKTTLAGKLAKYLKGQGHQPLLVACDLQRPGAVTQLQVVGERAGVPVFAPHPGTSVGGGENPLGITAADPVEVARGGVAEARNKQYDIVIVDTAGRLGIDEELMRQAASIRDAVQPDETLFVLDAMIGQDAVTTAEAFRDGVGFTGVVLTKLDGDARGGAALSVRNVTGAPIMFASTGEKLEDFDVFHPDRMASRILGMGDVLTLIEQAEQVYDAQQAEEAARKIGSGELTLEDFLEQMLAIRKMGPIGNLLGMLPGAGQMKDVLAQVDDKQLDRVQAIIRGMTPAERANPKIINASRRLRIANGSGVTVSEVNQLVDRFFEAKKMMAMMGRQMGMPGSRRNAKKGKKGKKGGRGPTPPKVRGGFPGMPAGMPGMPAGMPDISNMPAGLNELPPGLENFDLSKLKFPKK
;
A
#
# COMPACT_ATOMS: atom_id res chain seq x y z
N MET A 1 6.46 -4.29 0.38
CA MET A 1 5.86 -5.57 0.81
C MET A 1 5.70 -6.46 -0.43
N PHE A 2 6.40 -7.59 -0.51
CA PHE A 2 6.40 -8.53 -1.66
C PHE A 2 6.98 -8.03 -3.00
N GLU A 3 7.81 -6.97 -3.03
CA GLU A 3 8.25 -6.35 -4.29
C GLU A 3 9.00 -7.32 -5.23
N SER A 4 9.93 -8.12 -4.69
CA SER A 4 10.65 -9.15 -5.46
C SER A 4 9.71 -10.16 -6.13
N LEU A 5 8.67 -10.60 -5.41
CA LEU A 5 7.66 -11.50 -5.96
C LEU A 5 6.78 -10.79 -7.00
N SER A 6 6.41 -9.53 -6.72
CA SER A 6 5.61 -8.71 -7.62
C SER A 6 6.30 -8.46 -8.96
N ASP A 7 7.58 -8.09 -8.94
CA ASP A 7 8.32 -7.78 -10.16
C ASP A 7 8.50 -9.02 -11.03
N ARG A 8 8.79 -10.17 -10.42
CA ARG A 8 8.94 -11.46 -11.14
C ARG A 8 7.62 -11.94 -11.73
N LEU A 9 6.52 -11.89 -10.97
CA LEU A 9 5.20 -12.29 -11.48
C LEU A 9 4.68 -11.32 -12.54
N THR A 10 4.91 -10.01 -12.37
CA THR A 10 4.57 -9.00 -13.37
C THR A 10 5.39 -9.23 -14.66
N GLY A 11 6.67 -9.58 -14.53
CA GLY A 11 7.52 -10.01 -15.64
C GLY A 11 6.95 -11.22 -16.38
N ALA A 12 6.64 -12.30 -15.66
CA ALA A 12 6.08 -13.53 -16.22
C ALA A 12 4.73 -13.32 -16.95
N LEU A 13 3.96 -12.32 -16.53
CA LEU A 13 2.65 -12.00 -17.12
C LEU A 13 2.72 -10.94 -18.23
N LYS A 14 3.86 -10.27 -18.41
CA LYS A 14 4.04 -9.21 -19.42
C LYS A 14 3.90 -9.75 -20.84
N ASP A 15 4.47 -10.93 -21.09
CA ASP A 15 4.48 -11.56 -22.42
C ASP A 15 3.11 -12.09 -22.84
N LEU A 16 2.22 -12.37 -21.88
CA LEU A 16 0.84 -12.74 -22.15
C LEU A 16 0.01 -11.53 -22.61
N ARG A 17 0.22 -10.35 -22.00
CA ARG A 17 -0.60 -9.15 -22.27
C ARG A 17 -0.53 -8.66 -23.72
N GLY A 18 0.55 -8.96 -24.43
CA GLY A 18 0.73 -8.61 -25.84
C GLY A 18 0.08 -9.57 -26.85
N LYS A 19 -0.41 -10.74 -26.40
CA LYS A 19 -0.94 -11.79 -27.30
C LYS A 19 -2.46 -11.74 -27.36
N GLY A 20 -3.02 -11.73 -28.57
CA GLY A 20 -4.47 -11.69 -28.80
C GLY A 20 -5.19 -13.03 -28.63
N ARG A 21 -4.47 -14.15 -28.78
CA ARG A 21 -4.98 -15.51 -28.57
C ARG A 21 -3.86 -16.37 -27.99
N LEU A 22 -4.19 -17.18 -26.99
CA LEU A 22 -3.22 -18.02 -26.29
C LEU A 22 -3.27 -19.46 -26.81
N SER A 23 -2.11 -20.05 -27.05
CA SER A 23 -1.95 -21.48 -27.26
C SER A 23 -1.71 -22.21 -25.93
N PRO A 24 -1.94 -23.54 -25.86
CA PRO A 24 -1.56 -24.34 -24.70
C PRO A 24 -0.08 -24.21 -24.33
N ALA A 25 0.80 -24.06 -25.33
CA ALA A 25 2.23 -23.86 -25.13
C ALA A 25 2.54 -22.52 -24.44
N ASP A 26 1.79 -21.45 -24.74
CA ASP A 26 1.95 -20.16 -24.07
C ASP A 26 1.58 -20.25 -22.59
N ILE A 27 0.49 -20.96 -22.25
CA ILE A 27 0.07 -21.19 -20.87
C ILE A 27 1.13 -21.98 -20.10
N ASP A 28 1.68 -23.03 -20.72
CA ASP A 28 2.72 -23.86 -20.10
C ASP A 28 4.03 -23.07 -19.88
N ALA A 29 4.41 -22.20 -20.81
CA ALA A 29 5.56 -21.32 -20.68
C ALA A 29 5.39 -20.33 -19.53
N THR A 30 4.25 -19.62 -19.46
CA THR A 30 3.98 -18.69 -18.35
C THR A 30 3.89 -19.41 -17.01
N CYS A 31 3.27 -20.59 -16.94
CA CYS A 31 3.25 -21.40 -15.73
C CYS A 31 4.66 -21.78 -15.26
N ARG A 32 5.60 -22.00 -16.18
CA ARG A 32 7.00 -22.29 -15.85
C ARG A 32 7.69 -21.06 -15.25
N GLU A 33 7.45 -19.88 -15.79
CA GLU A 33 8.01 -18.63 -15.26
C GLU A 33 7.43 -18.28 -13.89
N ILE A 34 6.11 -18.40 -13.72
CA ILE A 34 5.43 -18.24 -12.42
C ILE A 34 6.01 -19.23 -11.40
N ARG A 35 6.25 -20.49 -11.81
CA ARG A 35 6.88 -21.49 -10.94
C ARG A 35 8.28 -21.07 -10.48
N LEU A 36 9.11 -20.57 -11.39
CA LEU A 36 10.46 -20.09 -11.06
C LEU A 36 10.39 -18.90 -10.11
N ALA A 37 9.54 -17.91 -10.41
CA ALA A 37 9.33 -16.73 -9.58
C ALA A 37 8.93 -17.09 -8.13
N LEU A 38 8.02 -18.05 -7.96
CA LEU A 38 7.58 -18.50 -6.64
C LEU A 38 8.68 -19.26 -5.88
N LEU A 39 9.45 -20.11 -6.56
CA LEU A 39 10.55 -20.84 -5.92
C LEU A 39 11.69 -19.90 -5.51
N GLU A 40 12.02 -18.92 -6.34
CA GLU A 40 13.00 -17.88 -6.02
C GLU A 40 12.53 -16.94 -4.90
N ALA A 41 11.22 -16.87 -4.69
CA ALA A 41 10.60 -16.19 -3.57
C ALA A 41 10.52 -17.05 -2.29
N ASP A 42 11.23 -18.18 -2.25
CA ASP A 42 11.25 -19.17 -1.15
C ASP A 42 9.87 -19.73 -0.79
N VAL A 43 8.94 -19.82 -1.76
CA VAL A 43 7.70 -20.58 -1.58
C VAL A 43 8.01 -22.07 -1.57
N ALA A 44 7.41 -22.82 -0.64
CA ALA A 44 7.63 -24.25 -0.52
C ALA A 44 7.18 -25.00 -1.79
N LEU A 45 8.03 -25.91 -2.27
CA LEU A 45 7.80 -26.65 -3.52
C LEU A 45 6.44 -27.38 -3.61
N PRO A 46 5.91 -28.02 -2.54
CA PRO A 46 4.58 -28.62 -2.58
C PRO A 46 3.47 -27.61 -2.90
N VAL A 47 3.57 -26.40 -2.34
CA VAL A 47 2.60 -25.31 -2.56
C VAL A 47 2.69 -24.81 -4.00
N VAL A 48 3.91 -24.59 -4.51
CA VAL A 48 4.11 -24.17 -5.91
C VAL A 48 3.57 -25.21 -6.90
N ARG A 49 3.82 -26.50 -6.65
CA ARG A 49 3.29 -27.58 -7.52
C ARG A 49 1.77 -27.58 -7.55
N GLY A 50 1.12 -27.48 -6.39
CA GLY A 50 -0.33 -27.44 -6.28
C GLY A 50 -0.93 -26.21 -6.97
N PHE A 51 -0.33 -25.04 -6.78
CA PHE A 51 -0.75 -23.79 -7.41
C PHE A 51 -0.71 -23.86 -8.95
N ILE A 52 0.42 -24.30 -9.51
CA ILE A 52 0.59 -24.40 -10.96
C ILE A 52 -0.34 -25.45 -11.56
N ALA A 53 -0.60 -26.56 -10.86
CA ALA A 53 -1.54 -27.57 -11.32
C ALA A 53 -2.96 -27.00 -11.48
N ARG A 54 -3.46 -26.27 -10.47
CA ARG A 54 -4.78 -25.62 -10.51
C ARG A 54 -4.89 -24.56 -11.62
N ILE A 55 -3.85 -23.73 -11.80
CA ILE A 55 -3.83 -22.75 -12.89
C ILE A 55 -3.93 -23.46 -14.25
N LYS A 56 -3.15 -24.52 -14.48
CA LYS A 56 -3.17 -25.26 -15.75
C LYS A 56 -4.51 -25.93 -16.03
N GLU A 57 -5.14 -26.48 -15.00
CA GLU A 57 -6.46 -27.09 -15.11
C GLU A 57 -7.52 -26.05 -15.50
N ARG A 58 -7.57 -24.93 -14.77
CA ARG A 58 -8.54 -23.84 -15.02
C ARG A 58 -8.31 -23.12 -16.35
N ALA A 59 -7.05 -22.93 -16.75
CA ALA A 59 -6.71 -22.31 -18.02
C ALA A 59 -7.01 -23.21 -19.24
N LYS A 60 -7.10 -24.53 -19.06
CA LYS A 60 -7.55 -25.48 -20.09
C LYS A 60 -9.07 -25.66 -20.11
N GLY A 61 -9.74 -25.41 -18.98
CA GLY A 61 -11.19 -25.50 -18.83
C GLY A 61 -11.96 -24.37 -19.52
N ALA A 62 -13.25 -24.61 -19.79
CA ALA A 62 -14.15 -23.67 -20.48
C ALA A 62 -14.56 -22.44 -19.64
N GLU A 63 -13.89 -22.14 -18.52
CA GLU A 63 -14.07 -20.92 -17.72
C GLU A 63 -13.52 -19.66 -18.42
N VAL A 64 -13.21 -19.72 -19.72
CA VAL A 64 -12.79 -18.55 -20.48
C VAL A 64 -14.03 -17.72 -20.80
N SER A 65 -14.34 -16.78 -19.90
CA SER A 65 -15.40 -15.81 -20.11
C SER A 65 -15.21 -15.10 -21.46
N VAL A 66 -16.26 -15.10 -22.28
CA VAL A 66 -16.27 -14.49 -23.62
C VAL A 66 -16.00 -12.98 -23.57
N ALA A 67 -16.17 -12.35 -22.40
CA ALA A 67 -16.03 -10.90 -22.21
C ALA A 67 -14.59 -10.41 -22.04
N LEU A 68 -13.63 -11.28 -21.72
CA LEU A 68 -12.24 -10.91 -21.46
C LEU A 68 -11.31 -11.43 -22.54
N ASN A 69 -10.24 -10.67 -22.85
CA ASN A 69 -9.15 -11.20 -23.67
C ASN A 69 -8.51 -12.41 -22.94
N PRO A 70 -8.19 -13.52 -23.63
CA PRO A 70 -7.46 -14.67 -23.07
C PRO A 70 -6.31 -14.33 -22.11
N ALA A 71 -5.51 -13.29 -22.40
CA ALA A 71 -4.43 -12.85 -21.53
C ALA A 71 -4.92 -12.33 -20.17
N GLN A 72 -5.99 -11.54 -20.16
CA GLN A 72 -6.61 -11.03 -18.93
C GLN A 72 -7.28 -12.15 -18.14
N GLN A 73 -7.81 -13.17 -18.83
CA GLN A 73 -8.38 -14.34 -18.18
C GLN A 73 -7.32 -15.14 -17.41
N VAL A 74 -6.13 -15.34 -17.97
CA VAL A 74 -5.03 -16.02 -17.24
C VAL A 74 -4.60 -15.21 -16.02
N VAL A 75 -4.46 -13.89 -16.15
CA VAL A 75 -4.14 -13.01 -15.00
C VAL A 75 -5.22 -13.11 -13.91
N LYS A 76 -6.50 -13.16 -14.30
CA LYS A 76 -7.62 -13.34 -13.38
C LYS A 76 -7.55 -14.69 -12.67
N ILE A 77 -7.32 -15.79 -13.38
CA ILE A 77 -7.14 -17.13 -12.78
C ILE A 77 -5.99 -17.11 -11.78
N VAL A 78 -4.83 -16.54 -12.16
CA VAL A 78 -3.67 -16.43 -11.26
C VAL A 78 -4.02 -15.61 -10.01
N ASN A 79 -4.74 -14.48 -10.16
CA ASN A 79 -5.17 -13.67 -9.03
C ASN A 79 -6.08 -14.46 -8.09
N GLU A 80 -7.12 -15.11 -8.61
CA GLU A 80 -8.07 -15.90 -7.81
C GLU A 80 -7.37 -17.07 -7.10
N GLU A 81 -6.44 -17.75 -7.76
CA GLU A 81 -5.64 -18.80 -7.13
C GLU A 81 -4.71 -18.24 -6.04
N LEU A 82 -4.14 -17.05 -6.23
CA LEU A 82 -3.34 -16.37 -5.20
C LEU A 82 -4.21 -15.97 -4.00
N VAL A 83 -5.42 -15.42 -4.24
CA VAL A 83 -6.39 -15.11 -3.18
C VAL A 83 -6.70 -16.38 -2.38
N GLY A 84 -6.98 -17.49 -3.06
CA GLY A 84 -7.26 -18.78 -2.44
C GLY A 84 -6.12 -19.29 -1.57
N ILE A 85 -4.87 -19.24 -2.06
CA ILE A 85 -3.69 -19.65 -1.28
C ILE A 85 -3.49 -18.75 -0.07
N LEU A 86 -3.71 -17.44 -0.19
CA LEU A 86 -3.53 -16.47 0.90
C LEU A 86 -4.64 -16.52 1.95
N GLY A 87 -5.72 -17.28 1.71
CA GLY A 87 -6.74 -17.57 2.72
C GLY A 87 -8.16 -17.19 2.33
N GLY A 88 -8.37 -16.62 1.13
CA GLY A 88 -9.69 -16.24 0.65
C GLY A 88 -10.16 -14.93 1.28
N GLU A 89 -11.02 -15.03 2.28
CA GLU A 89 -11.66 -13.88 2.91
C GLU A 89 -10.85 -13.36 4.11
N THR A 90 -11.03 -12.07 4.41
CA THR A 90 -10.44 -11.44 5.60
C THR A 90 -11.08 -11.98 6.87
N ARG A 91 -10.25 -12.55 7.77
CA ARG A 91 -10.70 -13.08 9.06
C ARG A 91 -10.45 -12.08 10.19
N ARG A 92 -11.51 -11.68 10.89
CA ARG A 92 -11.45 -10.83 12.10
C ARG A 92 -11.22 -11.67 13.36
N LEU A 93 -10.79 -11.02 14.44
CA LEU A 93 -10.70 -11.64 15.76
C LEU A 93 -12.10 -12.07 16.25
N ASN A 94 -12.19 -13.27 16.80
CA ASN A 94 -13.36 -13.73 17.53
C ASN A 94 -13.28 -13.16 18.94
N LEU A 95 -14.13 -12.18 19.23
CA LEU A 95 -14.27 -11.64 20.58
C LEU A 95 -15.16 -12.56 21.42
N ALA A 96 -14.77 -12.77 22.67
CA ALA A 96 -15.53 -13.55 23.63
C ALA A 96 -16.90 -12.91 23.88
N LYS A 97 -17.94 -13.75 24.02
CA LYS A 97 -19.28 -13.27 24.41
C LYS A 97 -19.28 -12.61 25.79
N THR A 98 -18.42 -13.09 26.68
CA THR A 98 -18.24 -12.57 28.04
C THR A 98 -16.77 -12.22 28.22
N PRO A 99 -16.44 -10.94 28.45
CA PRO A 99 -15.06 -10.52 28.65
C PRO A 99 -14.38 -11.17 29.87
N PRO A 100 -13.03 -11.26 29.87
CA PRO A 100 -12.13 -10.81 28.82
C PRO A 100 -12.04 -11.79 27.64
N THR A 101 -11.79 -11.27 26.44
CA THR A 101 -11.29 -12.09 25.31
C THR A 101 -9.82 -12.38 25.56
N VAL A 102 -9.42 -13.64 25.54
CA VAL A 102 -8.03 -14.05 25.78
C VAL A 102 -7.35 -14.42 24.46
N ILE A 103 -6.27 -13.71 24.15
CA ILE A 103 -5.44 -13.90 22.95
C ILE A 103 -4.07 -14.37 23.40
N MET A 104 -3.64 -15.55 22.95
CA MET A 104 -2.32 -16.09 23.21
C MET A 104 -1.42 -15.95 21.98
N LEU A 105 -0.21 -15.40 22.15
CA LEU A 105 0.78 -15.31 21.09
C LEU A 105 1.78 -16.46 21.20
N ALA A 106 1.88 -17.30 20.18
CA ALA A 106 2.81 -18.42 20.12
C ALA A 106 3.72 -18.32 18.88
N GLY A 107 4.92 -18.91 18.93
CA GLY A 107 5.84 -18.92 17.79
C GLY A 107 7.30 -18.96 18.19
N LEU A 108 8.18 -19.08 17.20
CA LEU A 108 9.62 -19.17 17.40
C LEU A 108 10.22 -17.90 18.05
N GLN A 109 11.43 -18.05 18.59
CA GLN A 109 12.23 -16.93 19.09
C GLN A 109 12.57 -15.98 17.94
N GLY A 110 12.55 -14.68 18.22
CA GLY A 110 12.86 -13.67 17.21
C GLY A 110 11.77 -13.44 16.17
N ALA A 111 10.65 -14.16 16.20
CA ALA A 111 9.50 -13.96 15.30
C ALA A 111 8.73 -12.65 15.55
N GLY A 112 9.06 -11.91 16.62
CA GLY A 112 8.44 -10.61 16.92
C GLY A 112 7.21 -10.64 17.84
N LYS A 113 7.01 -11.71 18.64
CA LYS A 113 5.86 -11.86 19.56
C LYS A 113 5.66 -10.67 20.51
N THR A 114 6.69 -10.30 21.26
CA THR A 114 6.62 -9.19 22.23
C THR A 114 6.30 -7.85 21.56
N THR A 115 6.90 -7.57 20.39
CA THR A 115 6.60 -6.36 19.60
C THR A 115 5.18 -6.39 19.06
N LEU A 116 4.75 -7.55 18.54
CA LEU A 116 3.39 -7.76 18.06
C LEU A 116 2.36 -7.57 19.18
N ALA A 117 2.64 -8.02 20.40
CA ALA A 117 1.74 -7.86 21.55
C ALA A 117 1.39 -6.38 21.76
N GLY A 118 2.40 -5.50 21.74
CA GLY A 118 2.19 -4.06 21.85
C GLY A 118 1.42 -3.45 20.68
N LYS A 119 1.73 -3.87 19.45
CA LYS A 119 1.03 -3.42 18.23
C LYS A 119 -0.44 -3.81 18.26
N LEU A 120 -0.72 -5.07 18.55
CA LEU A 120 -2.08 -5.60 18.66
C LEU A 120 -2.85 -4.90 19.78
N ALA A 121 -2.22 -4.67 20.94
CA ALA A 121 -2.84 -3.95 22.03
C ALA A 121 -3.17 -2.50 21.66
N LYS A 122 -2.24 -1.79 21.00
CA LYS A 122 -2.50 -0.42 20.51
C LYS A 122 -3.63 -0.38 19.48
N TYR A 123 -3.64 -1.33 18.54
CA TYR A 123 -4.68 -1.47 17.54
C TYR A 123 -6.06 -1.67 18.17
N LEU A 124 -6.19 -2.62 19.11
CA LEU A 124 -7.45 -2.88 19.81
C LEU A 124 -7.88 -1.71 20.70
N LYS A 125 -6.92 -1.05 21.36
CA LYS A 125 -7.19 0.19 22.11
C LYS A 125 -7.72 1.30 21.21
N GLY A 126 -7.20 1.43 19.99
CA GLY A 126 -7.71 2.36 18.98
C GLY A 126 -9.15 2.08 18.55
N GLN A 127 -9.63 0.84 18.71
CA GLN A 127 -11.02 0.44 18.47
C GLN A 127 -11.92 0.62 19.71
N GLY A 128 -11.40 1.16 20.81
CA GLY A 128 -12.15 1.42 22.04
C GLY A 128 -12.05 0.32 23.10
N HIS A 129 -11.25 -0.73 22.88
CA HIS A 129 -11.01 -1.77 23.89
C HIS A 129 -10.03 -1.32 24.98
N GLN A 130 -10.03 -2.03 26.10
CA GLN A 130 -9.10 -1.89 27.22
C GLN A 130 -8.24 -3.15 27.39
N PRO A 131 -7.16 -3.28 26.61
CA PRO A 131 -6.30 -4.45 26.67
C PRO A 131 -5.40 -4.47 27.91
N LEU A 132 -5.03 -5.68 28.32
CA LEU A 132 -3.99 -6.00 29.30
C LEU A 132 -2.95 -6.92 28.66
N LEU A 133 -1.67 -6.55 28.73
CA LEU A 133 -0.57 -7.42 28.33
C LEU A 133 -0.15 -8.31 29.50
N VAL A 134 0.18 -9.58 29.25
CA VAL A 134 0.61 -10.54 30.27
C VAL A 134 1.99 -11.10 29.93
N ALA A 135 2.95 -10.93 30.84
CA ALA A 135 4.35 -11.27 30.62
C ALA A 135 4.67 -12.74 30.97
N CYS A 136 4.44 -13.67 30.03
CA CYS A 136 4.72 -15.10 30.23
C CYS A 136 6.10 -15.55 29.71
N ASP A 137 6.86 -14.71 28.97
CA ASP A 137 8.26 -14.99 28.66
C ASP A 137 9.18 -14.69 29.86
N LEU A 138 9.20 -15.61 30.82
CA LEU A 138 10.03 -15.51 32.03
C LEU A 138 11.46 -16.02 31.83
N GLN A 139 11.71 -16.75 30.75
CA GLN A 139 12.98 -17.45 30.51
C GLN A 139 13.98 -16.60 29.74
N ARG A 140 13.52 -15.67 28.90
CA ARG A 140 14.40 -14.79 28.14
C ARG A 140 14.85 -13.59 28.99
N PRO A 141 16.17 -13.33 29.11
CA PRO A 141 16.68 -12.16 29.82
C PRO A 141 16.05 -10.85 29.35
N GLY A 142 15.50 -10.08 30.28
CA GLY A 142 14.92 -8.75 30.01
C GLY A 142 13.62 -8.75 29.21
N ALA A 143 13.00 -9.90 28.94
CA ALA A 143 11.76 -9.97 28.16
C ALA A 143 10.58 -9.32 28.87
N VAL A 144 10.46 -9.48 30.19
CA VAL A 144 9.44 -8.80 30.99
C VAL A 144 9.59 -7.28 30.91
N THR A 145 10.81 -6.77 31.12
CA THR A 145 11.11 -5.33 30.99
C THR A 145 10.84 -4.82 29.58
N GLN A 146 11.20 -5.60 28.56
CA GLN A 146 10.90 -5.27 27.18
C GLN A 146 9.39 -5.13 26.94
N LEU A 147 8.58 -6.07 27.44
CA LEU A 147 7.12 -5.99 27.32
C LEU A 147 6.56 -4.79 28.09
N GLN A 148 7.10 -4.46 29.26
CA GLN A 148 6.72 -3.26 30.02
C GLN A 148 6.98 -1.97 29.22
N VAL A 149 8.16 -1.83 28.62
CA VAL A 149 8.49 -0.67 27.77
C VAL A 149 7.58 -0.60 26.54
N VAL A 150 7.28 -1.75 25.93
CA VAL A 150 6.35 -1.83 24.79
C VAL A 150 4.93 -1.43 25.23
N GLY A 151 4.46 -1.90 26.38
CA GLY A 151 3.18 -1.55 26.98
C GLY A 151 3.07 -0.05 27.27
N GLU A 152 4.10 0.54 27.87
CA GLU A 152 4.17 1.99 28.12
C GLU A 152 4.03 2.79 26.82
N ARG A 153 4.79 2.42 25.78
CA ARG A 153 4.70 3.07 24.45
C ARG A 153 3.33 2.91 23.79
N ALA A 154 2.68 1.77 24.00
CA ALA A 154 1.31 1.53 23.53
C ALA A 154 0.25 2.23 24.42
N GLY A 155 0.64 2.69 25.61
CA GLY A 155 -0.27 3.19 26.65
C GLY A 155 -1.19 2.09 27.21
N VAL A 156 -0.68 0.87 27.32
CA VAL A 156 -1.42 -0.34 27.73
C VAL A 156 -0.77 -0.93 28.99
N PRO A 157 -1.55 -1.27 30.02
CA PRO A 157 -1.03 -1.89 31.24
C PRO A 157 -0.43 -3.27 30.98
N VAL A 158 0.58 -3.63 31.78
CA VAL A 158 1.26 -4.92 31.72
C VAL A 158 1.17 -5.61 33.08
N PHE A 159 0.61 -6.82 33.10
CA PHE A 159 0.64 -7.73 34.23
C PHE A 159 1.96 -8.52 34.21
N ALA A 160 2.84 -8.19 35.15
CA ALA A 160 4.16 -8.77 35.30
C ALA A 160 4.49 -8.95 36.79
N PRO A 161 3.94 -9.99 37.45
CA PRO A 161 4.12 -10.23 38.89
C PRO A 161 5.55 -10.66 39.26
N HIS A 162 6.34 -11.07 38.27
CA HIS A 162 7.73 -11.48 38.43
C HIS A 162 8.63 -10.71 37.46
N PRO A 163 9.88 -10.39 37.84
CA PRO A 163 10.82 -9.67 36.98
C PRO A 163 11.36 -10.52 35.81
N GLY A 164 11.06 -11.82 35.77
CA GLY A 164 11.64 -12.77 34.82
C GLY A 164 13.13 -13.03 35.08
N THR A 165 13.76 -13.80 34.21
CA THR A 165 15.21 -14.05 34.26
C THR A 165 15.96 -12.72 34.07
N SER A 166 16.82 -12.37 35.02
CA SER A 166 17.62 -11.13 34.99
C SER A 166 19.12 -11.45 35.10
N VAL A 167 19.93 -10.80 34.27
CA VAL A 167 21.39 -10.93 34.34
C VAL A 167 21.88 -9.95 35.41
N GLY A 168 22.35 -10.47 36.55
CA GLY A 168 23.06 -9.69 37.57
C GLY A 168 22.20 -8.86 38.54
N GLY A 169 20.93 -9.21 38.79
CA GLY A 169 20.03 -8.36 39.58
C GLY A 169 19.00 -9.06 40.48
N GLY A 170 19.32 -10.20 41.10
CA GLY A 170 18.41 -10.86 42.05
C GLY A 170 19.12 -11.74 43.08
N GLU A 171 18.39 -12.17 44.13
CA GLU A 171 18.87 -12.99 45.26
C GLU A 171 19.43 -14.37 44.87
N ASN A 172 19.30 -14.75 43.59
CA ASN A 172 19.86 -15.99 43.05
C ASN A 172 21.12 -15.70 42.21
N PRO A 173 22.30 -16.24 42.56
CA PRO A 173 23.56 -16.03 41.83
C PRO A 173 23.54 -16.48 40.36
N LEU A 174 22.53 -17.28 39.97
CA LEU A 174 22.34 -17.82 38.62
C LEU A 174 21.33 -17.02 37.78
N GLY A 175 20.62 -16.03 38.34
CA GLY A 175 19.67 -15.17 37.59
C GLY A 175 18.40 -15.86 37.07
N ILE A 176 18.17 -17.14 37.40
CA ILE A 176 16.99 -17.91 36.97
C ILE A 176 15.82 -17.65 37.92
N THR A 177 14.71 -17.14 37.41
CA THR A 177 13.46 -17.06 38.17
C THR A 177 12.71 -18.40 38.09
N ALA A 178 12.32 -18.94 39.25
CA ALA A 178 11.54 -20.18 39.38
C ALA A 178 10.02 -19.96 39.16
N ALA A 179 9.63 -18.86 38.52
CA ALA A 179 8.23 -18.51 38.34
C ALA A 179 7.61 -19.32 37.19
N ASP A 180 6.41 -19.84 37.41
CA ASP A 180 5.68 -20.65 36.43
C ASP A 180 4.88 -19.73 35.46
N PRO A 181 5.17 -19.76 34.15
CA PRO A 181 4.42 -19.01 33.15
C PRO A 181 2.92 -19.30 33.14
N VAL A 182 2.51 -20.52 33.53
CA VAL A 182 1.10 -20.93 33.61
C VAL A 182 0.36 -20.15 34.69
N GLU A 183 0.97 -20.01 35.87
CA GLU A 183 0.41 -19.25 36.98
C GLU A 183 0.35 -17.75 36.67
N VAL A 184 1.37 -17.22 35.97
CA VAL A 184 1.33 -15.83 35.48
C VAL A 184 0.19 -15.61 34.48
N ALA A 185 -0.04 -16.55 33.56
CA ALA A 185 -1.11 -16.46 32.59
C ALA A 185 -2.49 -16.46 33.27
N ARG A 186 -2.72 -17.39 34.22
CA ARG A 186 -3.95 -17.44 35.04
C ARG A 186 -4.16 -16.15 35.84
N GLY A 187 -3.10 -15.68 36.49
CA GLY A 187 -3.10 -14.43 37.25
C GLY A 187 -3.48 -13.23 36.38
N GLY A 188 -2.96 -13.15 35.15
CA GLY A 188 -3.28 -12.09 34.20
C GLY A 188 -4.75 -12.09 33.76
N VAL A 189 -5.33 -13.27 33.53
CA VAL A 189 -6.76 -13.40 33.22
C VAL A 189 -7.62 -13.02 34.43
N ALA A 190 -7.24 -13.41 35.64
CA ALA A 190 -7.95 -13.03 36.86
C ALA A 190 -7.87 -11.52 37.12
N GLU A 191 -6.70 -10.91 36.93
CA GLU A 191 -6.49 -9.47 37.01
C GLU A 191 -7.38 -8.71 36.03
N ALA A 192 -7.47 -9.19 34.79
CA ALA A 192 -8.35 -8.60 33.78
C ALA A 192 -9.83 -8.63 34.18
N ARG A 193 -10.30 -9.75 34.76
CA ARG A 193 -11.67 -9.85 35.30
C ARG A 193 -11.88 -8.86 36.46
N ASN A 194 -10.93 -8.77 37.38
CA ASN A 194 -11.03 -7.92 38.57
C ASN A 194 -11.00 -6.43 38.22
N LYS A 195 -10.16 -6.04 37.25
CA LYS A 195 -9.97 -4.65 36.82
C LYS A 195 -10.80 -4.27 35.59
N GLN A 196 -11.64 -5.18 35.10
CA GLN A 196 -12.56 -4.99 33.98
C GLN A 196 -11.85 -4.66 32.64
N TYR A 197 -10.64 -5.18 32.44
CA TYR A 197 -10.03 -5.22 31.12
C TYR A 197 -10.80 -6.20 30.24
N ASP A 198 -11.12 -5.81 29.01
CA ASP A 198 -11.96 -6.61 28.10
C ASP A 198 -11.16 -7.49 27.14
N ILE A 199 -9.85 -7.24 27.00
CA ILE A 199 -8.91 -8.03 26.21
C ILE A 199 -7.69 -8.39 27.07
N VAL A 200 -7.24 -9.64 26.97
CA VAL A 200 -5.98 -10.12 27.54
C VAL A 200 -5.09 -10.63 26.42
N ILE A 201 -3.85 -10.14 26.34
CA ILE A 201 -2.85 -10.61 25.36
C ILE A 201 -1.70 -11.25 26.13
N VAL A 202 -1.53 -12.57 25.96
CA VAL A 202 -0.49 -13.37 26.61
C VAL A 202 0.73 -13.47 25.69
N ASP A 203 1.85 -12.84 26.09
CA ASP A 203 3.14 -12.93 25.38
C ASP A 203 3.94 -14.10 25.96
N THR A 204 4.04 -15.21 25.21
CA THR A 204 4.77 -16.40 25.65
C THR A 204 6.24 -16.37 25.22
N ALA A 205 7.06 -17.22 25.85
CA ALA A 205 8.42 -17.48 25.40
C ALA A 205 8.45 -18.03 23.96
N GLY A 206 9.60 -17.89 23.29
CA GLY A 206 9.92 -18.63 22.07
C GLY A 206 11.27 -19.33 22.19
N ARG A 207 11.57 -20.25 21.26
CA ARG A 207 12.89 -20.88 21.13
C ARG A 207 13.42 -20.84 19.70
N LEU A 208 14.72 -21.11 19.59
CA LEU A 208 15.47 -21.15 18.32
C LEU A 208 15.02 -22.28 17.39
N GLY A 209 14.43 -23.34 17.93
CA GLY A 209 13.91 -24.48 17.18
C GLY A 209 12.66 -25.07 17.81
N ILE A 210 12.11 -26.08 17.15
CA ILE A 210 10.99 -26.88 17.66
C ILE A 210 11.55 -27.80 18.74
N ASP A 211 11.18 -27.55 19.99
CA ASP A 211 11.58 -28.34 21.16
C ASP A 211 10.31 -28.83 21.88
N GLU A 212 10.27 -30.11 22.22
CA GLU A 212 9.14 -30.74 22.92
C GLU A 212 8.83 -30.06 24.26
N GLU A 213 9.85 -29.58 24.98
CA GLU A 213 9.66 -28.90 26.27
C GLU A 213 8.93 -27.57 26.10
N LEU A 214 9.31 -26.77 25.10
CA LEU A 214 8.64 -25.50 24.80
C LEU A 214 7.20 -25.74 24.36
N MET A 215 6.99 -26.70 23.46
CA MET A 215 5.68 -27.00 22.91
C MET A 215 4.73 -27.46 24.02
N ARG A 216 5.24 -28.25 24.97
CA ARG A 216 4.51 -28.62 26.18
C ARG A 216 4.21 -27.41 27.05
N GLN A 217 5.17 -26.51 27.28
CA GLN A 217 4.92 -25.31 28.08
C GLN A 217 3.87 -24.38 27.44
N ALA A 218 3.97 -24.13 26.14
CA ALA A 218 2.99 -23.33 25.41
C ALA A 218 1.60 -23.99 25.42
N ALA A 219 1.53 -25.31 25.22
CA ALA A 219 0.28 -26.07 25.35
C ALA A 219 -0.29 -25.99 26.79
N SER A 220 0.55 -26.08 27.82
CA SER A 220 0.12 -25.91 29.22
C SER A 220 -0.45 -24.53 29.50
N ILE A 221 0.15 -23.46 28.95
CA ILE A 221 -0.39 -22.10 29.06
C ILE A 221 -1.76 -22.04 28.35
N ARG A 222 -1.85 -22.51 27.10
CA ARG A 222 -3.10 -22.57 26.32
C ARG A 222 -4.20 -23.29 27.10
N ASP A 223 -3.91 -24.48 27.64
CA ASP A 223 -4.90 -25.30 28.33
C ASP A 223 -5.33 -24.67 29.66
N ALA A 224 -4.45 -23.91 30.30
CA ALA A 224 -4.73 -23.23 31.57
C ALA A 224 -5.58 -21.97 31.40
N VAL A 225 -5.44 -21.23 30.29
CA VAL A 225 -6.18 -19.98 30.06
C VAL A 225 -7.30 -20.09 29.03
N GLN A 226 -7.37 -21.21 28.30
CA GLN A 226 -8.38 -21.50 27.27
C GLN A 226 -8.63 -20.31 26.35
N PRO A 227 -7.61 -19.88 25.58
CA PRO A 227 -7.70 -18.64 24.81
C PRO A 227 -8.77 -18.73 23.71
N ASP A 228 -9.52 -17.65 23.51
CA ASP A 228 -10.44 -17.49 22.39
C ASP A 228 -9.69 -17.46 21.04
N GLU A 229 -8.46 -16.93 21.07
CA GLU A 229 -7.56 -16.86 19.93
C GLU A 229 -6.15 -17.29 20.31
N THR A 230 -5.57 -18.21 19.54
CA THR A 230 -4.13 -18.48 19.58
C THR A 230 -3.53 -18.06 18.26
N LEU A 231 -2.71 -17.01 18.29
CA LEU A 231 -2.09 -16.42 17.12
C LEU A 231 -0.66 -16.94 16.99
N PHE A 232 -0.40 -17.65 15.89
CA PHE A 232 0.93 -18.10 15.53
C PHE A 232 1.68 -16.96 14.82
N VAL A 233 2.70 -16.45 15.49
CA VAL A 233 3.54 -15.35 15.01
C VAL A 233 4.69 -15.91 14.20
N LEU A 234 4.73 -15.54 12.93
CA LEU A 234 5.67 -16.07 11.96
C LEU A 234 6.49 -14.94 11.33
N ASP A 235 7.81 -15.13 11.32
CA ASP A 235 8.73 -14.27 10.60
C ASP A 235 8.61 -14.54 9.09
N ALA A 236 8.32 -13.50 8.30
CA ALA A 236 8.23 -13.63 6.85
C ALA A 236 9.57 -14.01 6.17
N MET A 237 10.71 -13.87 6.87
CA MET A 237 12.04 -14.22 6.38
C MET A 237 12.38 -15.71 6.47
N ILE A 238 11.61 -16.51 7.23
CA ILE A 238 11.95 -17.93 7.49
C ILE A 238 11.87 -18.83 6.24
N GLY A 239 11.25 -18.33 5.16
CA GLY A 239 11.23 -19.00 3.85
C GLY A 239 10.53 -20.36 3.89
N GLN A 240 11.19 -21.40 3.36
CA GLN A 240 10.62 -22.74 3.21
C GLN A 240 10.43 -23.47 4.55
N ASP A 241 11.26 -23.18 5.57
CA ASP A 241 11.18 -23.77 6.91
C ASP A 241 9.93 -23.33 7.68
N ALA A 242 9.20 -22.33 7.15
CA ALA A 242 7.90 -21.91 7.63
C ALA A 242 6.92 -23.07 7.72
N VAL A 243 6.96 -24.00 6.76
CA VAL A 243 6.03 -25.14 6.67
C VAL A 243 6.23 -26.08 7.85
N THR A 244 7.44 -26.59 8.04
CA THR A 244 7.78 -27.51 9.12
C THR A 244 7.48 -26.90 10.49
N THR A 245 7.81 -25.62 10.66
CA THR A 245 7.53 -24.88 11.89
C THR A 245 6.03 -24.77 12.14
N ALA A 246 5.26 -24.38 11.13
CA ALA A 246 3.82 -24.20 11.28
C ALA A 246 3.09 -25.53 11.52
N GLU A 247 3.52 -26.63 10.90
CA GLU A 247 2.98 -27.97 11.16
C GLU A 247 3.25 -28.41 12.60
N ALA A 248 4.49 -28.26 13.08
CA ALA A 248 4.83 -28.59 14.45
C ALA A 248 3.99 -27.78 15.45
N PHE A 249 3.86 -26.46 15.26
CA PHE A 249 3.05 -25.61 16.13
C PHE A 249 1.56 -25.96 16.07
N ARG A 250 1.04 -26.33 14.90
CA ARG A 250 -0.36 -26.77 14.74
C ARG A 250 -0.61 -28.04 15.54
N ASP A 251 0.31 -29.00 15.46
CA ASP A 251 0.13 -30.33 16.05
C ASP A 251 0.44 -30.34 17.56
N GLY A 252 1.41 -29.54 18.01
CA GLY A 252 1.79 -29.46 19.43
C GLY A 252 0.97 -28.47 20.27
N VAL A 253 0.77 -27.24 19.76
CA VAL A 253 0.11 -26.15 20.50
C VAL A 253 -1.24 -25.79 19.89
N GLY A 254 -1.47 -26.01 18.60
CA GLY A 254 -2.67 -25.54 17.93
C GLY A 254 -2.76 -24.01 17.86
N PHE A 255 -3.29 -23.50 16.75
CA PHE A 255 -3.52 -22.08 16.61
C PHE A 255 -4.71 -21.81 15.69
N THR A 256 -5.38 -20.69 15.94
CA THR A 256 -6.60 -20.28 15.23
C THR A 256 -6.31 -19.29 14.11
N GLY A 257 -5.16 -18.62 14.14
CA GLY A 257 -4.75 -17.66 13.13
C GLY A 257 -3.24 -17.47 13.07
N VAL A 258 -2.77 -16.89 11.96
CA VAL A 258 -1.37 -16.57 11.72
C VAL A 258 -1.19 -15.06 11.65
N VAL A 259 -0.08 -14.57 12.21
CA VAL A 259 0.35 -13.19 12.05
C VAL A 259 1.73 -13.17 11.43
N LEU A 260 1.87 -12.42 10.33
CA LEU A 260 3.14 -12.27 9.63
C LEU A 260 3.86 -11.02 10.12
N THR A 261 5.14 -11.15 10.45
CA THR A 261 5.99 -10.05 10.88
C THR A 261 7.15 -9.81 9.91
N LYS A 262 7.80 -8.65 10.04
CA LYS A 262 8.99 -8.25 9.25
C LYS A 262 8.78 -8.26 7.73
N LEU A 263 7.58 -7.89 7.28
CA LEU A 263 7.21 -7.87 5.86
C LEU A 263 7.81 -6.69 5.08
N ASP A 264 8.49 -5.79 5.80
CA ASP A 264 9.27 -4.66 5.32
C ASP A 264 10.74 -4.98 5.04
N GLY A 265 11.26 -6.10 5.55
CA GLY A 265 12.60 -6.56 5.21
C GLY A 265 12.70 -7.18 3.81
N ASP A 266 13.81 -7.86 3.51
CA ASP A 266 13.98 -8.70 2.31
C ASP A 266 13.13 -9.99 2.38
N ALA A 267 11.92 -9.86 2.90
CA ALA A 267 10.94 -10.90 2.97
C ALA A 267 10.43 -11.17 1.55
N ARG A 268 10.91 -12.27 0.98
CA ARG A 268 10.50 -12.79 -0.32
C ARG A 268 9.02 -13.18 -0.37
N GLY A 269 8.37 -13.29 0.80
CA GLY A 269 6.92 -13.48 0.90
C GLY A 269 6.45 -14.93 0.77
N GLY A 270 7.35 -15.86 0.46
CA GLY A 270 7.00 -17.27 0.28
C GLY A 270 6.45 -17.96 1.53
N ALA A 271 6.85 -17.51 2.72
CA ALA A 271 6.35 -18.03 3.99
C ALA A 271 4.81 -17.87 4.13
N ALA A 272 4.26 -16.72 3.72
CA ALA A 272 2.84 -16.43 3.77
C ALA A 272 2.01 -17.42 2.94
N LEU A 273 2.43 -17.63 1.68
CA LEU A 273 1.78 -18.55 0.74
C LEU A 273 1.89 -20.00 1.21
N SER A 274 3.00 -20.35 1.88
CA SER A 274 3.30 -21.73 2.26
C SER A 274 2.54 -22.17 3.51
N VAL A 275 2.47 -21.33 4.54
CA VAL A 275 1.87 -21.72 5.83
C VAL A 275 0.36 -21.95 5.71
N ARG A 276 -0.38 -21.01 5.09
CA ARG A 276 -1.83 -21.13 4.97
C ARG A 276 -2.24 -22.40 4.24
N ASN A 277 -1.58 -22.71 3.12
CA ASN A 277 -1.91 -23.89 2.31
C ASN A 277 -1.70 -25.21 3.07
N VAL A 278 -0.78 -25.24 4.03
CA VAL A 278 -0.45 -26.45 4.80
C VAL A 278 -1.26 -26.56 6.09
N THR A 279 -1.44 -25.46 6.81
CA THR A 279 -2.10 -25.48 8.13
C THR A 279 -3.60 -25.22 8.06
N GLY A 280 -4.09 -24.61 6.98
CA GLY A 280 -5.49 -24.20 6.85
C GLY A 280 -5.90 -23.05 7.79
N ALA A 281 -4.96 -22.49 8.57
CA ALA A 281 -5.21 -21.39 9.51
C ALA A 281 -5.08 -20.03 8.81
N PRO A 282 -6.00 -19.07 9.02
CA PRO A 282 -6.04 -17.82 8.25
C PRO A 282 -4.94 -16.87 8.69
N ILE A 283 -4.38 -16.12 7.72
CA ILE A 283 -3.51 -15.00 8.05
C ILE A 283 -4.39 -13.81 8.40
N MET A 284 -4.26 -13.30 9.61
CA MET A 284 -5.15 -12.26 10.15
C MET A 284 -4.55 -10.87 10.12
N PHE A 285 -3.25 -10.78 10.39
CA PHE A 285 -2.55 -9.51 10.53
C PHE A 285 -1.18 -9.58 9.88
N ALA A 286 -0.71 -8.40 9.48
CA ALA A 286 0.61 -8.17 8.93
C ALA A 286 1.28 -7.01 9.66
N SER A 287 2.54 -7.19 10.04
CA SER A 287 3.40 -6.15 10.60
C SER A 287 4.51 -5.80 9.62
N THR A 288 4.57 -4.53 9.21
CA THR A 288 5.45 -4.00 8.15
C THR A 288 6.48 -3.00 8.68
N GLY A 289 6.94 -3.15 9.92
CA GLY A 289 7.96 -2.28 10.50
C GLY A 289 8.12 -2.45 11.99
N GLU A 290 8.91 -1.59 12.61
CA GLU A 290 9.21 -1.62 14.05
C GLU A 290 8.28 -0.69 14.86
N LYS A 291 7.64 0.30 14.23
CA LYS A 291 6.78 1.25 14.95
C LYS A 291 5.48 0.56 15.35
N LEU A 292 4.85 1.07 16.41
CA LEU A 292 3.60 0.50 16.92
C LEU A 292 2.43 0.67 15.94
N GLU A 293 2.53 1.63 15.03
CA GLU A 293 1.57 1.92 13.98
C GLU A 293 1.74 1.04 12.73
N ASP A 294 2.89 0.36 12.57
CA ASP A 294 3.18 -0.48 11.40
C ASP A 294 2.50 -1.85 11.56
N PHE A 295 1.16 -1.86 11.65
CA PHE A 295 0.34 -3.03 11.93
C PHE A 295 -1.04 -2.92 11.25
N ASP A 296 -1.30 -3.86 10.34
CA ASP A 296 -2.50 -3.86 9.50
C ASP A 296 -3.23 -5.21 9.52
N VAL A 297 -4.53 -5.16 9.23
CA VAL A 297 -5.34 -6.34 8.93
C VAL A 297 -4.87 -6.96 7.62
N PHE A 298 -4.78 -8.28 7.57
CA PHE A 298 -4.40 -8.99 6.37
C PHE A 298 -5.61 -9.20 5.45
N HIS A 299 -5.53 -8.64 4.24
CA HIS A 299 -6.57 -8.75 3.21
C HIS A 299 -6.05 -9.59 2.02
N PRO A 300 -6.41 -10.89 1.93
CA PRO A 300 -5.83 -11.79 0.91
C PRO A 300 -6.04 -11.32 -0.53
N ASP A 301 -7.22 -10.78 -0.83
CA ASP A 301 -7.62 -10.23 -2.13
C ASP A 301 -6.75 -9.03 -2.55
N ARG A 302 -6.54 -8.11 -1.60
CA ARG A 302 -5.71 -6.93 -1.80
C ARG A 302 -4.24 -7.29 -1.95
N MET A 303 -3.77 -8.23 -1.13
CA MET A 303 -2.40 -8.73 -1.16
C MET A 303 -2.10 -9.43 -2.48
N ALA A 304 -3.00 -10.28 -2.98
CA ALA A 304 -2.86 -10.89 -4.30
C ALA A 304 -2.84 -9.84 -5.43
N SER A 305 -3.66 -8.79 -5.32
CA SER A 305 -3.70 -7.71 -6.31
C SER A 305 -2.40 -6.89 -6.33
N ARG A 306 -1.83 -6.60 -5.15
CA ARG A 306 -0.49 -5.97 -5.01
C ARG A 306 0.62 -6.86 -5.57
N ILE A 307 0.56 -8.16 -5.28
CA ILE A 307 1.51 -9.16 -5.81
C ILE A 307 1.48 -9.18 -7.36
N LEU A 308 0.33 -8.93 -7.98
CA LEU A 308 0.23 -8.89 -9.45
C LEU A 308 0.46 -7.49 -10.07
N GLY A 309 0.89 -6.51 -9.26
CA GLY A 309 1.12 -5.15 -9.71
C GLY A 309 -0.15 -4.42 -10.16
N MET A 310 -1.33 -4.89 -9.73
CA MET A 310 -2.63 -4.30 -10.06
C MET A 310 -3.01 -3.15 -9.10
N GLY A 311 -2.18 -2.87 -8.11
CA GLY A 311 -2.37 -1.82 -7.10
C GLY A 311 -3.31 -2.25 -5.96
N ASP A 312 -3.45 -1.39 -4.97
CA ASP A 312 -4.43 -1.53 -3.88
C ASP A 312 -5.04 -0.18 -3.52
N VAL A 313 -6.05 0.18 -4.30
CA VAL A 313 -6.76 1.44 -4.16
C VAL A 313 -7.65 1.44 -2.92
N LEU A 314 -8.13 0.29 -2.45
CA LEU A 314 -9.04 0.20 -1.30
C LEU A 314 -8.34 0.44 0.02
N THR A 315 -7.15 -0.10 0.23
CA THR A 315 -6.37 0.20 1.45
C THR A 315 -5.95 1.67 1.50
N LEU A 316 -5.64 2.28 0.35
CA LEU A 316 -5.39 3.72 0.27
C LEU A 316 -6.62 4.54 0.67
N ILE A 317 -7.82 4.09 0.29
CA ILE A 317 -9.08 4.72 0.68
C ILE A 317 -9.31 4.57 2.18
N GLU A 318 -9.13 3.38 2.77
CA GLU A 318 -9.32 3.17 4.22
C GLU A 318 -8.31 3.93 5.07
N GLN A 319 -7.03 3.96 4.66
CA GLN A 319 -6.01 4.76 5.32
C GLN A 319 -6.30 6.26 5.19
N ALA A 320 -6.84 6.69 4.03
CA ALA A 320 -7.32 8.06 3.87
C ALA A 320 -8.53 8.34 4.77
N GLU A 321 -9.52 7.45 4.85
CA GLU A 321 -10.70 7.59 5.73
C GLU A 321 -10.32 7.64 7.22
N GLN A 322 -9.32 6.87 7.66
CA GLN A 322 -8.83 6.93 9.05
C GLN A 322 -8.15 8.27 9.39
N VAL A 323 -7.54 8.92 8.39
CA VAL A 323 -6.82 10.19 8.58
C VAL A 323 -7.70 11.41 8.29
N TYR A 324 -8.73 11.26 7.47
CA TYR A 324 -9.66 12.33 7.09
C TYR A 324 -10.97 12.24 7.87
N ASP A 325 -11.14 13.16 8.80
CA ASP A 325 -12.44 13.43 9.42
C ASP A 325 -13.43 13.96 8.35
N ALA A 326 -14.67 13.46 8.35
CA ALA A 326 -15.67 13.81 7.35
C ALA A 326 -15.91 15.33 7.25
N GLN A 327 -15.74 16.05 8.36
CA GLN A 327 -15.85 17.50 8.41
C GLN A 327 -14.68 18.22 7.69
N GLN A 328 -13.46 17.70 7.82
CA GLN A 328 -12.28 18.27 7.16
C GLN A 328 -12.30 18.02 5.65
N ALA A 329 -12.84 16.88 5.21
CA ALA A 329 -13.02 16.57 3.79
C ALA A 329 -14.02 17.52 3.12
N GLU A 330 -15.11 17.88 3.80
CA GLU A 330 -16.12 18.81 3.28
C GLU A 330 -15.58 20.25 3.18
N GLU A 331 -14.84 20.71 4.20
CA GLU A 331 -14.16 22.01 4.17
C GLU A 331 -13.08 22.08 3.10
N ALA A 332 -12.26 21.03 2.95
CA ALA A 332 -11.25 20.92 1.92
C ALA A 332 -11.88 20.94 0.51
N ALA A 333 -12.96 20.19 0.29
CA ALA A 333 -13.69 20.18 -0.97
C ALA A 333 -14.30 21.55 -1.31
N ARG A 334 -14.87 22.24 -0.32
CA ARG A 334 -15.43 23.59 -0.47
C ARG A 334 -14.36 24.63 -0.82
N LYS A 335 -13.19 24.58 -0.16
CA LYS A 335 -12.05 25.47 -0.46
C LYS A 335 -11.46 25.20 -1.84
N ILE A 336 -11.30 23.94 -2.23
CA ILE A 336 -10.86 23.54 -3.58
C ILE A 336 -11.82 24.07 -4.66
N GLY A 337 -13.13 23.99 -4.43
CA GLY A 337 -14.16 24.51 -5.34
C GLY A 337 -14.18 26.03 -5.46
N SER A 338 -13.74 26.76 -4.43
CA SER A 338 -13.72 28.23 -4.40
C SER A 338 -12.49 28.87 -5.07
N GLY A 339 -11.40 28.11 -5.27
CA GLY A 339 -10.15 28.61 -5.84
C GLY A 339 -9.28 29.43 -4.86
N GLU A 340 -9.69 29.55 -3.60
CA GLU A 340 -8.97 30.24 -2.53
C GLU A 340 -8.05 29.29 -1.76
N LEU A 341 -7.06 28.70 -2.44
CA LEU A 341 -5.99 27.95 -1.76
C LEU A 341 -5.00 28.95 -1.14
N THR A 342 -4.72 28.82 0.16
CA THR A 342 -3.67 29.55 0.90
C THR A 342 -2.45 28.65 1.16
N LEU A 343 -1.31 29.23 1.58
CA LEU A 343 -0.13 28.44 1.97
C LEU A 343 -0.36 27.61 3.24
N GLU A 344 -1.27 28.02 4.11
CA GLU A 344 -1.64 27.25 5.30
C GLU A 344 -2.38 25.97 4.88
N ASP A 345 -3.38 26.10 4.00
CA ASP A 345 -4.11 24.94 3.47
C ASP A 345 -3.17 23.98 2.72
N PHE A 346 -2.21 24.54 1.97
CA PHE A 346 -1.19 23.75 1.29
C PHE A 346 -0.31 22.97 2.28
N LEU A 347 0.11 23.60 3.38
CA LEU A 347 0.86 22.92 4.43
C LEU A 347 0.04 21.82 5.11
N GLU A 348 -1.22 22.10 5.46
CA GLU A 348 -2.14 21.13 6.06
C GLU A 348 -2.32 19.91 5.17
N GLN A 349 -2.51 20.09 3.86
CA GLN A 349 -2.62 19.00 2.90
C GLN A 349 -1.35 18.15 2.85
N MET A 350 -0.17 18.77 2.83
CA MET A 350 1.08 18.01 2.86
C MET A 350 1.31 17.28 4.19
N LEU A 351 0.91 17.88 5.32
CA LEU A 351 0.98 17.23 6.63
C LEU A 351 -0.01 16.06 6.73
N ALA A 352 -1.19 16.16 6.12
CA ALA A 352 -2.13 15.05 6.00
C ALA A 352 -1.53 13.90 5.19
N ILE A 353 -0.86 14.20 4.07
CA ILE A 353 -0.13 13.22 3.28
C ILE A 353 0.98 12.55 4.10
N ARG A 354 1.74 13.31 4.89
CA ARG A 354 2.77 12.77 5.79
C ARG A 354 2.18 11.84 6.86
N LYS A 355 0.99 12.15 7.40
CA LYS A 355 0.31 11.29 8.37
C LYS A 355 -0.11 9.94 7.78
N MET A 356 -0.39 9.88 6.48
CA MET A 356 -0.70 8.64 5.76
C MET A 356 0.53 7.77 5.49
N GLY A 357 1.75 8.24 5.81
CA GLY A 357 3.01 7.51 5.67
C GLY A 357 3.92 8.10 4.58
N PRO A 358 5.10 7.49 4.33
CA PRO A 358 6.02 7.95 3.30
C PRO A 358 5.36 7.97 1.93
N ILE A 359 5.47 9.08 1.21
CA ILE A 359 4.83 9.30 -0.10
C ILE A 359 5.17 8.18 -1.10
N GLY A 360 6.38 7.64 -1.02
CA GLY A 360 6.83 6.51 -1.84
C GLY A 360 5.97 5.25 -1.66
N ASN A 361 5.51 4.97 -0.44
CA ASN A 361 4.68 3.79 -0.15
C ASN A 361 3.26 3.96 -0.70
N LEU A 362 2.67 5.15 -0.57
CA LEU A 362 1.31 5.45 -1.06
C LEU A 362 1.24 5.47 -2.59
N LEU A 363 2.24 6.06 -3.25
CA LEU A 363 2.32 6.06 -4.72
C LEU A 363 2.66 4.68 -5.27
N GLY A 364 3.43 3.88 -4.54
CA GLY A 364 3.72 2.47 -4.88
C GLY A 364 2.47 1.57 -4.90
N MET A 365 1.38 1.98 -4.26
CA MET A 365 0.10 1.27 -4.27
C MET A 365 -0.79 1.62 -5.49
N LEU A 366 -0.45 2.64 -6.28
CA LEU A 366 -1.22 3.00 -7.47
C LEU A 366 -0.91 2.07 -8.66
N PRO A 367 -1.92 1.60 -9.41
CA PRO A 367 -1.70 0.78 -10.59
C PRO A 367 -0.86 1.52 -11.64
N GLY A 368 0.21 0.88 -12.13
CA GLY A 368 1.09 1.44 -13.16
C GLY A 368 2.21 2.37 -12.67
N ALA A 369 2.27 2.69 -11.37
CA ALA A 369 3.31 3.55 -10.79
C ALA A 369 4.68 2.86 -10.67
N GLY A 370 4.76 1.54 -10.88
CA GLY A 370 6.01 0.75 -10.82
C GLY A 370 7.13 1.29 -11.72
N GLN A 371 6.81 1.93 -12.85
CA GLN A 371 7.79 2.51 -13.77
C GLN A 371 8.34 3.88 -13.32
N MET A 372 7.72 4.52 -12.33
CA MET A 372 8.14 5.83 -11.79
C MET A 372 8.68 5.72 -10.35
N LYS A 373 8.76 4.52 -9.78
CA LYS A 373 9.22 4.28 -8.40
C LYS A 373 10.59 4.89 -8.12
N ASP A 374 11.55 4.77 -9.03
CA ASP A 374 12.93 5.24 -8.82
C ASP A 374 13.06 6.77 -8.72
N VAL A 375 12.15 7.50 -9.39
CA VAL A 375 12.09 8.97 -9.32
C VAL A 375 11.34 9.41 -8.06
N LEU A 376 10.38 8.62 -7.59
CA LEU A 376 9.50 8.92 -6.46
C LEU A 376 10.10 8.52 -5.10
N ALA A 377 10.99 7.53 -5.06
CA ALA A 377 11.75 7.13 -3.87
C ALA A 377 12.76 8.21 -3.41
N GLN A 378 13.03 9.23 -4.24
CA GLN A 378 13.90 10.36 -3.90
C GLN A 378 13.18 11.52 -3.18
N VAL A 379 11.87 11.41 -2.93
CA VAL A 379 11.15 12.42 -2.14
C VAL A 379 11.49 12.22 -0.66
N ASP A 380 12.52 12.93 -0.22
CA ASP A 380 13.00 12.92 1.16
C ASP A 380 12.00 13.61 2.10
N ASP A 381 11.56 12.91 3.15
CA ASP A 381 10.71 13.47 4.23
C ASP A 381 11.30 14.75 4.84
N LYS A 382 12.64 14.90 4.81
CA LYS A 382 13.32 16.13 5.24
C LYS A 382 12.97 17.34 4.38
N GLN A 383 12.57 17.15 3.13
CA GLN A 383 12.06 18.25 2.30
C GLN A 383 10.72 18.77 2.83
N LEU A 384 9.85 17.90 3.35
CA LEU A 384 8.60 18.32 3.98
C LEU A 384 8.86 19.10 5.27
N ASP A 385 9.85 18.70 6.06
CA ASP A 385 10.28 19.46 7.25
C ASP A 385 10.77 20.86 6.89
N ARG A 386 11.54 21.01 5.80
CA ARG A 386 11.99 22.32 5.30
C ARG A 386 10.81 23.17 4.83
N VAL A 387 9.87 22.60 4.09
CA VAL A 387 8.67 23.32 3.65
C VAL A 387 7.85 23.78 4.85
N GLN A 388 7.69 22.92 5.86
CA GLN A 388 7.01 23.26 7.11
C GLN A 388 7.70 24.41 7.84
N ALA A 389 9.04 24.39 7.93
CA ALA A 389 9.82 25.47 8.54
C ALA A 389 9.64 26.79 7.79
N ILE A 390 9.68 26.78 6.45
CA ILE A 390 9.48 27.97 5.62
C ILE A 390 8.08 28.57 5.82
N ILE A 391 7.03 27.75 5.75
CA ILE A 391 5.63 28.24 5.87
C ILE A 391 5.35 28.74 7.29
N ARG A 392 5.83 28.04 8.33
CA ARG A 392 5.70 28.50 9.73
C ARG A 392 6.51 29.76 10.03
N GLY A 393 7.57 30.03 9.26
CA GLY A 393 8.33 31.28 9.30
C GLY A 393 7.61 32.49 8.67
N MET A 394 6.42 32.28 8.07
CA MET A 394 5.59 33.34 7.50
C MET A 394 4.54 33.84 8.48
N THR A 395 4.24 35.14 8.39
CA THR A 395 3.10 35.75 9.08
C THR A 395 1.76 35.27 8.50
N PRO A 396 0.66 35.30 9.26
CA PRO A 396 -0.66 34.91 8.74
C PRO A 396 -1.07 35.63 7.45
N ALA A 397 -0.70 36.92 7.32
CA ALA A 397 -0.97 37.71 6.11
C ALA A 397 -0.19 37.20 4.88
N GLU A 398 1.05 36.75 5.07
CA GLU A 398 1.88 36.18 4.00
C GLU A 398 1.40 34.78 3.59
N ARG A 399 0.89 33.99 4.54
CA ARG A 399 0.31 32.67 4.27
C ARG A 399 -1.01 32.77 3.49
N ALA A 400 -1.87 33.71 3.89
CA ALA A 400 -3.13 33.97 3.20
C ALA A 400 -2.90 34.55 1.79
N ASN A 401 -1.91 35.42 1.63
CA ASN A 401 -1.61 36.03 0.34
C ASN A 401 -0.10 35.97 -0.02
N PRO A 402 0.35 34.90 -0.69
CA PRO A 402 1.77 34.75 -1.03
C PRO A 402 2.31 35.82 -2.00
N LYS A 403 1.45 36.61 -2.63
CA LYS A 403 1.85 37.70 -3.54
C LYS A 403 2.55 38.86 -2.83
N ILE A 404 2.34 39.03 -1.52
CA ILE A 404 2.98 40.11 -0.76
C ILE A 404 4.43 39.78 -0.37
N ILE A 405 4.91 38.56 -0.66
CA ILE A 405 6.25 38.07 -0.32
C ILE A 405 7.29 38.65 -1.28
N ASN A 406 7.75 39.87 -0.94
CA ASN A 406 8.84 40.58 -1.62
C ASN A 406 10.23 40.11 -1.14
N ALA A 407 11.30 40.59 -1.78
CA ALA A 407 12.67 40.18 -1.49
C ALA A 407 13.08 40.32 0.00
N SER A 408 12.67 41.41 0.67
CA SER A 408 12.93 41.63 2.09
C SER A 408 12.25 40.57 2.97
N ARG A 409 10.97 40.26 2.69
CA ARG A 409 10.23 39.19 3.40
C ARG A 409 10.84 37.82 3.15
N ARG A 410 11.31 37.53 1.93
CA ARG A 410 11.96 36.26 1.60
C ARG A 410 13.26 36.07 2.38
N LEU A 411 14.07 37.12 2.51
CA LEU A 411 15.29 37.09 3.30
C LEU A 411 14.99 36.82 4.79
N ARG A 412 13.95 37.46 5.34
CA ARG A 412 13.50 37.22 6.72
C ARG A 412 13.03 35.77 6.93
N ILE A 413 12.21 35.26 6.02
CA ILE A 413 11.68 33.88 6.08
C ILE A 413 12.84 32.88 5.98
N ALA A 414 13.76 33.08 5.03
CA ALA A 414 14.95 32.25 4.84
C ALA A 414 15.80 32.18 6.12
N ASN A 415 16.12 33.34 6.72
CA ASN A 415 16.87 33.41 7.98
C ASN A 415 16.13 32.74 9.14
N GLY A 416 14.81 32.92 9.24
CA GLY A 416 13.99 32.34 10.31
C GLY A 416 13.75 30.82 10.17
N SER A 417 13.91 30.27 8.96
CA SER A 417 13.73 28.84 8.69
C SER A 417 15.04 28.09 8.44
N GLY A 418 16.19 28.78 8.47
CA GLY A 418 17.51 28.18 8.29
C GLY A 418 17.79 27.70 6.86
N VAL A 419 17.12 28.30 5.86
CA VAL A 419 17.22 27.92 4.44
C VAL A 419 17.71 29.09 3.59
N THR A 420 18.00 28.83 2.33
CA THR A 420 18.38 29.87 1.38
C THR A 420 17.17 30.61 0.82
N VAL A 421 17.37 31.85 0.35
CA VAL A 421 16.31 32.63 -0.33
C VAL A 421 15.82 31.92 -1.60
N SER A 422 16.69 31.13 -2.26
CA SER A 422 16.34 30.32 -3.43
C SER A 422 15.30 29.25 -3.08
N GLU A 423 15.45 28.56 -1.95
CA GLU A 423 14.49 27.56 -1.48
C GLU A 423 13.13 28.18 -1.17
N VAL A 424 13.10 29.38 -0.59
CA VAL A 424 11.84 30.14 -0.38
C VAL A 424 11.20 30.51 -1.72
N ASN A 425 11.99 30.87 -2.74
CA ASN A 425 11.48 31.14 -4.08
C ASN A 425 10.82 29.91 -4.70
N GLN A 426 11.54 28.79 -4.71
CA GLN A 426 11.06 27.53 -5.28
C GLN A 426 9.76 27.08 -4.64
N LEU A 427 9.60 27.24 -3.33
CA LEU A 427 8.36 26.90 -2.63
C LEU A 427 7.18 27.77 -3.07
N VAL A 428 7.37 29.09 -3.16
CA VAL A 428 6.32 30.02 -3.59
C VAL A 428 5.92 29.74 -5.04
N ASP A 429 6.89 29.44 -5.90
CA ASP A 429 6.64 29.11 -7.31
C ASP A 429 5.85 27.79 -7.44
N ARG A 430 6.28 26.73 -6.73
CA ARG A 430 5.57 25.44 -6.67
C ARG A 430 4.13 25.59 -6.15
N PHE A 431 3.90 26.46 -5.17
CA PHE A 431 2.57 26.76 -4.68
C PHE A 431 1.68 27.39 -5.77
N PHE A 432 2.20 28.36 -6.54
CA PHE A 432 1.43 28.96 -7.62
C PHE A 432 1.17 27.99 -8.79
N GLU A 433 2.12 27.10 -9.09
CA GLU A 433 1.94 26.02 -10.05
C GLU A 433 0.85 25.03 -9.60
N ALA A 434 0.90 24.58 -8.34
CA ALA A 434 -0.11 23.71 -7.76
C ALA A 434 -1.50 24.36 -7.77
N LYS A 435 -1.58 25.65 -7.39
CA LYS A 435 -2.81 26.44 -7.45
C LYS A 435 -3.37 26.54 -8.87
N LYS A 436 -2.51 26.72 -9.87
CA LYS A 436 -2.91 26.77 -11.29
C LYS A 436 -3.42 25.42 -11.78
N MET A 437 -2.75 24.32 -11.40
CA MET A 437 -3.17 22.97 -11.75
C MET A 437 -4.52 22.61 -11.11
N MET A 438 -4.71 22.91 -9.82
CA MET A 438 -5.99 22.71 -9.13
C MET A 438 -7.12 23.55 -9.73
N ALA A 439 -6.86 24.80 -10.11
CA ALA A 439 -7.85 25.64 -10.78
C ALA A 439 -8.27 25.09 -12.16
N MET A 440 -7.36 24.42 -12.88
CA MET A 440 -7.71 23.71 -14.13
C MET A 440 -8.48 22.42 -13.85
N MET A 441 -8.10 21.65 -12.84
CA MET A 441 -8.78 20.42 -12.44
C MET A 441 -10.21 20.68 -11.94
N GLY A 442 -10.43 21.73 -11.14
CA GLY A 442 -11.77 22.16 -10.72
C GLY A 442 -12.66 22.62 -11.88
N ARG A 443 -12.07 23.09 -12.97
CA ARG A 443 -12.81 23.40 -14.22
C ARG A 443 -13.13 22.17 -15.06
N GLN A 444 -12.31 21.12 -15.00
CA GLN A 444 -12.45 19.90 -15.81
C GLN A 444 -13.26 18.79 -15.11
N MET A 445 -13.26 18.73 -13.79
CA MET A 445 -14.05 17.79 -12.98
C MET A 445 -15.51 18.19 -12.76
N GLY A 446 -16.00 19.25 -13.42
CA GLY A 446 -17.43 19.51 -13.54
C GLY A 446 -18.20 19.52 -12.21
N MET A 447 -17.74 20.29 -11.22
CA MET A 447 -18.55 20.54 -10.02
C MET A 447 -19.87 21.25 -10.42
N PRO A 448 -21.04 20.76 -9.96
CA PRO A 448 -22.35 21.26 -10.35
C PRO A 448 -22.60 22.64 -9.74
N GLY A 449 -22.20 23.69 -10.46
CA GLY A 449 -22.47 25.07 -10.02
C GLY A 449 -22.02 26.17 -10.99
N SER A 450 -21.08 25.91 -11.89
CA SER A 450 -20.51 26.96 -12.74
C SER A 450 -20.93 26.93 -14.22
N ARG A 451 -22.14 26.45 -14.53
CA ARG A 451 -22.79 26.74 -15.83
C ARG A 451 -23.57 28.04 -15.74
N ARG A 452 -22.85 29.15 -15.79
CA ARG A 452 -23.45 30.47 -15.99
C ARG A 452 -23.97 30.56 -17.43
N ASN A 453 -25.29 30.48 -17.57
CA ASN A 453 -26.16 30.84 -18.69
C ASN A 453 -25.49 31.23 -20.02
N ALA A 454 -25.54 30.30 -20.99
CA ALA A 454 -25.55 30.62 -22.42
C ALA A 454 -26.70 29.86 -23.10
N LYS A 455 -27.95 30.27 -22.83
CA LYS A 455 -29.12 29.84 -23.62
C LYS A 455 -29.12 30.61 -24.94
N LYS A 456 -28.63 30.00 -26.01
CA LYS A 456 -28.78 30.49 -27.40
C LYS A 456 -29.70 29.56 -28.18
N GLY A 457 -30.89 30.08 -28.50
CA GLY A 457 -31.70 29.87 -29.71
C GLY A 457 -31.96 28.45 -30.20
N LYS A 458 -33.14 27.91 -29.90
CA LYS A 458 -33.72 26.75 -30.61
C LYS A 458 -34.49 27.26 -31.83
N LYS A 459 -33.97 26.99 -33.03
CA LYS A 459 -34.56 27.36 -34.33
C LYS A 459 -35.68 26.37 -34.70
N GLY A 460 -36.91 26.86 -34.83
CA GLY A 460 -38.07 26.13 -35.33
C GLY A 460 -38.14 26.14 -36.86
N LYS A 461 -38.64 25.04 -37.41
CA LYS A 461 -38.68 24.62 -38.82
C LYS A 461 -40.02 25.04 -39.46
N LYS A 462 -40.00 25.76 -40.58
CA LYS A 462 -41.04 25.92 -41.64
C LYS A 462 -40.28 26.48 -42.87
N GLY A 463 -40.35 26.02 -44.11
CA GLY A 463 -41.38 25.32 -44.88
C GLY A 463 -41.82 26.25 -46.01
N GLY A 464 -41.40 26.01 -47.27
CA GLY A 464 -42.05 26.61 -48.45
C GLY A 464 -41.17 26.98 -49.66
N ARG A 465 -41.45 26.29 -50.79
CA ARG A 465 -41.45 26.70 -52.22
C ARG A 465 -40.15 27.16 -52.95
N GLY A 466 -39.86 26.48 -54.07
CA GLY A 466 -38.94 26.93 -55.16
C GLY A 466 -39.57 28.02 -56.06
N PRO A 467 -39.06 28.35 -57.28
CA PRO A 467 -38.25 27.51 -58.19
C PRO A 467 -37.07 28.20 -58.95
N THR A 468 -36.37 27.37 -59.74
CA THR A 468 -35.59 27.64 -60.99
C THR A 468 -34.16 28.25 -60.95
N PRO A 469 -33.21 27.68 -61.73
CA PRO A 469 -31.82 28.14 -61.83
C PRO A 469 -31.56 29.00 -63.10
N PRO A 470 -30.56 29.91 -63.12
CA PRO A 470 -30.09 30.50 -64.36
C PRO A 470 -28.73 29.93 -64.82
N LYS A 471 -28.80 29.34 -66.02
CA LYS A 471 -27.88 29.39 -67.17
C LYS A 471 -26.37 29.65 -66.96
N VAL A 472 -25.61 28.68 -67.46
CA VAL A 472 -24.25 28.78 -67.99
C VAL A 472 -24.22 29.69 -69.23
N ARG A 473 -23.23 30.58 -69.31
CA ARG A 473 -22.75 31.19 -70.56
C ARG A 473 -21.22 31.07 -70.56
N GLY A 474 -20.68 30.31 -71.53
CA GLY A 474 -19.24 30.23 -71.81
C GLY A 474 -18.66 31.60 -72.19
N GLY A 475 -17.37 31.83 -72.24
CA GLY A 475 -16.16 31.03 -72.08
C GLY A 475 -14.98 31.94 -72.49
N PHE A 476 -13.75 31.65 -72.06
CA PHE A 476 -12.50 31.80 -72.82
C PHE A 476 -11.38 31.07 -72.03
N PRO A 477 -10.34 30.52 -72.69
CA PRO A 477 -9.60 29.35 -72.25
C PRO A 477 -8.20 29.66 -71.70
N GLY A 478 -7.69 28.75 -70.86
CA GLY A 478 -6.27 28.62 -70.54
C GLY A 478 -5.89 28.98 -69.10
N MET A 479 -6.13 28.06 -68.15
CA MET A 479 -5.39 27.93 -66.89
C MET A 479 -5.83 26.62 -66.20
N PRO A 480 -4.92 25.67 -65.86
CA PRO A 480 -5.28 24.50 -65.05
C PRO A 480 -5.57 24.90 -63.59
N ALA A 481 -6.69 24.40 -63.07
CA ALA A 481 -7.22 24.69 -61.74
C ALA A 481 -6.46 24.00 -60.61
N GLY A 482 -6.06 24.77 -59.59
CA GLY A 482 -5.64 24.29 -58.27
C GLY A 482 -6.80 24.29 -57.27
N MET A 483 -6.87 23.22 -56.47
CA MET A 483 -7.92 22.87 -55.49
C MET A 483 -8.19 23.93 -54.39
N PRO A 484 -9.45 24.08 -53.93
CA PRO A 484 -9.81 24.81 -52.71
C PRO A 484 -9.79 23.89 -51.47
N GLY A 485 -9.10 24.28 -50.38
CA GLY A 485 -9.24 23.54 -49.10
C GLY A 485 -8.17 23.67 -48.00
N MET A 486 -7.43 24.78 -47.84
CA MET A 486 -6.51 24.94 -46.69
C MET A 486 -6.78 26.23 -45.89
N PRO A 487 -6.93 26.15 -44.55
CA PRO A 487 -7.06 27.33 -43.67
C PRO A 487 -5.72 28.06 -43.47
N ALA A 488 -5.79 29.38 -43.40
CA ALA A 488 -4.69 30.28 -43.06
C ALA A 488 -4.32 30.20 -41.57
N GLY A 489 -3.02 30.19 -41.24
CA GLY A 489 -2.55 30.39 -39.86
C GLY A 489 -1.24 29.72 -39.46
N MET A 490 -0.14 29.86 -40.22
CA MET A 490 1.20 29.53 -39.75
C MET A 490 2.07 30.80 -39.65
N PRO A 491 2.80 31.00 -38.54
CA PRO A 491 3.67 32.15 -38.36
C PRO A 491 4.90 32.09 -39.30
N ASP A 492 5.30 33.27 -39.74
CA ASP A 492 6.43 33.56 -40.61
C ASP A 492 7.75 33.05 -40.00
N ILE A 493 8.45 32.16 -40.72
CA ILE A 493 9.64 31.43 -40.26
C ILE A 493 10.94 32.10 -40.75
N SER A 494 10.86 33.35 -41.19
CA SER A 494 11.99 34.06 -41.82
C SER A 494 13.07 34.58 -40.86
N ASN A 495 13.00 34.27 -39.56
CA ASN A 495 14.02 34.68 -38.56
C ASN A 495 14.41 33.56 -37.59
N MET A 496 14.94 32.44 -38.09
CA MET A 496 15.73 31.50 -37.28
C MET A 496 17.25 31.69 -37.52
N PRO A 497 18.09 31.60 -36.48
CA PRO A 497 19.54 31.68 -36.62
C PRO A 497 20.10 30.48 -37.38
N ALA A 498 21.12 30.72 -38.21
CA ALA A 498 21.75 29.71 -39.05
C ALA A 498 22.56 28.69 -38.23
N GLY A 499 22.22 27.40 -38.33
CA GLY A 499 23.01 26.33 -37.69
C GLY A 499 22.32 24.98 -37.50
N LEU A 500 21.33 24.60 -38.30
CA LEU A 500 20.57 23.35 -38.12
C LEU A 500 20.26 22.61 -39.44
N ASN A 501 21.20 22.66 -40.39
CA ASN A 501 21.07 22.00 -41.70
C ASN A 501 21.93 20.73 -41.87
N GLU A 502 22.39 20.10 -40.79
CA GLU A 502 23.07 18.81 -40.88
C GLU A 502 22.30 17.74 -40.10
N LEU A 503 21.75 16.78 -40.83
CA LEU A 503 21.24 15.54 -40.26
C LEU A 503 22.44 14.73 -39.72
N PRO A 504 22.28 14.04 -38.57
CA PRO A 504 23.37 13.25 -38.00
C PRO A 504 23.80 12.11 -38.95
N PRO A 505 25.11 11.77 -38.99
CA PRO A 505 25.62 10.73 -39.88
C PRO A 505 24.96 9.39 -39.59
N GLY A 506 24.34 8.80 -40.60
CA GLY A 506 23.58 7.54 -40.52
C GLY A 506 22.12 7.62 -41.02
N LEU A 507 21.62 8.81 -41.34
CA LEU A 507 20.24 9.01 -41.84
C LEU A 507 20.14 9.58 -43.26
N GLU A 508 21.26 9.69 -43.99
CA GLU A 508 21.33 10.30 -45.32
C GLU A 508 20.50 9.59 -46.41
N ASN A 509 20.07 8.35 -46.18
CA ASN A 509 19.28 7.54 -47.13
C ASN A 509 17.89 7.13 -46.61
N PHE A 510 17.36 7.79 -45.56
CA PHE A 510 16.06 7.44 -44.99
C PHE A 510 14.90 8.13 -45.73
N ASP A 511 14.25 7.40 -46.63
CA ASP A 511 13.10 7.89 -47.39
C ASP A 511 11.82 7.92 -46.52
N LEU A 512 11.54 9.10 -45.95
CA LEU A 512 10.38 9.38 -45.11
C LEU A 512 9.03 9.17 -45.83
N SER A 513 9.02 9.06 -47.17
CA SER A 513 7.79 8.82 -47.94
C SER A 513 7.23 7.39 -47.81
N LYS A 514 8.01 6.46 -47.23
CA LYS A 514 7.62 5.05 -47.07
C LYS A 514 6.90 4.73 -45.75
N LEU A 515 6.72 5.69 -44.86
CA LEU A 515 6.02 5.50 -43.59
C LEU A 515 4.50 5.52 -43.77
N LYS A 516 3.86 4.35 -43.74
CA LYS A 516 2.39 4.24 -43.71
C LYS A 516 1.89 4.35 -42.26
N PHE A 517 1.21 5.45 -41.94
CA PHE A 517 0.48 5.59 -40.69
C PHE A 517 -0.91 4.93 -40.77
N PRO A 518 -1.40 4.31 -39.69
CA PRO A 518 -2.76 3.78 -39.65
C PRO A 518 -3.78 4.92 -39.76
N LYS A 519 -4.79 4.73 -40.62
CA LYS A 519 -5.92 5.66 -40.75
C LYS A 519 -6.79 5.56 -39.48
N LYS A 520 -7.17 6.73 -38.96
CA LYS A 520 -8.01 6.91 -37.76
C LYS A 520 -9.35 6.19 -37.83
#